data_AF-A0A821ZEQ0-F1
#
_entry.id   AF-A0A821ZEQ0-F1
#
_cell.length_a   1.000
_cell.length_b   1.000
_cell.length_c   1.000
_cell.angle_alpha   90.00
_cell.angle_beta   90.00
_cell.angle_gamma   90.00
#
_symmetry.space_group_name_H-M   'P 1'
#
loop_
_entity.id
_entity.type
_entity.pdbx_description
1 polymer ?
#
loop_
_entity_poly.entity_id
_entity_poly.type
_entity_poly.pdbx_seq_one_letter_code
_entity_poly.pdbx_strand_id
1 'polypeptide(L)'
;MINTLKQWKEQYALKLPVVEDDNEHDKEILITYYLAYLALLEPKELKKESISNVQTILDYILEQTIQAFNSANLFCGSYNVCEFLEGLAKMVVNDAFLIYIISREGIYELFIEKFLLFNAICESTTLNTMICSSLYTIIWSISFQPEYSMKLKSTDKLISTVEQRVKNESNDEYALEMKRVAKGILFNLDCLQMDAQATAVDPNGDDNRIKVMISYAHRDITFCEKIVAKLQKYFQGDIWVDFNKLSVSHEDDWEDIAKAISQCDVILMIVTENYCSSKSCRREVIHADKRNKRMIPIYQGNDY
;
A
#
# COMPACT_ATOMS: atom_id res chain seq x y z
N MET A 1 22.03 9.48 -12.37
CA MET A 1 21.60 8.15 -11.92
C MET A 1 20.20 7.82 -12.43
N ILE A 2 19.13 8.51 -12.00
CA ILE A 2 17.76 8.31 -12.54
C ILE A 2 17.67 8.54 -14.05
N ASN A 3 18.29 9.60 -14.58
CA ASN A 3 18.32 9.84 -16.04
C ASN A 3 19.09 8.76 -16.81
N THR A 4 20.12 8.17 -16.20
CA THR A 4 20.90 7.06 -16.77
C THR A 4 20.05 5.78 -16.83
N LEU A 5 19.26 5.50 -15.80
CA LEU A 5 18.31 4.39 -15.77
C LEU A 5 17.16 4.60 -16.76
N LYS A 6 16.67 5.83 -16.93
CA LYS A 6 15.64 6.17 -17.93
C LYS A 6 16.16 6.03 -19.37
N GLN A 7 17.39 6.47 -19.65
CA GLN A 7 18.03 6.25 -20.95
C GLN A 7 18.27 4.75 -21.24
N TRP A 8 18.61 3.96 -20.22
CA TRP A 8 18.75 2.51 -20.37
C TRP A 8 17.39 1.80 -20.53
N LYS A 9 16.34 2.27 -19.86
CA LYS A 9 14.97 1.84 -20.15
C LYS A 9 14.63 2.09 -21.61
N GLU A 10 14.91 3.26 -22.17
CA GLU A 10 14.67 3.51 -23.60
C GLU A 10 15.47 2.57 -24.52
N GLN A 11 16.71 2.24 -24.14
CA GLN A 11 17.59 1.36 -24.90
C GLN A 11 17.15 -0.12 -24.87
N TYR A 12 16.55 -0.59 -23.77
CA TYR A 12 16.19 -2.01 -23.56
C TYR A 12 14.68 -2.30 -23.46
N ALA A 13 13.82 -1.29 -23.31
CA ALA A 13 12.36 -1.45 -23.32
C ALA A 13 11.78 -1.52 -24.75
N LEU A 14 12.51 -1.04 -25.76
CA LEU A 14 12.08 -1.12 -27.17
C LEU A 14 12.29 -2.51 -27.76
N LYS A 15 13.28 -3.25 -27.26
CA LYS A 15 13.46 -4.69 -27.44
C LYS A 15 14.24 -5.18 -26.22
N LEU A 16 13.62 -6.00 -25.37
CA LEU A 16 14.40 -6.86 -24.49
C LEU A 16 15.45 -7.55 -25.38
N PRO A 17 16.73 -7.64 -24.96
CA PRO A 17 17.62 -8.54 -25.66
C PRO A 17 16.90 -9.88 -25.62
N VAL A 18 16.67 -10.47 -26.80
CA VAL A 18 16.16 -11.84 -26.86
C VAL A 18 17.20 -12.62 -26.08
N VAL A 19 16.85 -12.99 -24.86
CA VAL A 19 17.69 -13.88 -24.09
C VAL A 19 17.60 -15.17 -24.87
N GLU A 20 18.65 -15.51 -25.61
CA GLU A 20 18.78 -16.84 -26.16
C GLU A 20 18.62 -17.79 -24.96
N ASP A 21 17.74 -18.79 -25.12
CA ASP A 21 17.14 -19.53 -24.01
C ASP A 21 18.17 -20.16 -23.04
N ASP A 22 19.41 -20.31 -23.52
CA ASP A 22 20.54 -20.97 -22.88
C ASP A 22 21.49 -20.08 -22.05
N ASN A 23 21.41 -18.73 -22.06
CA ASN A 23 22.35 -17.91 -21.27
C ASN A 23 21.79 -17.45 -19.91
N GLU A 24 21.98 -18.28 -18.90
CA GLU A 24 21.54 -18.07 -17.50
C GLU A 24 22.16 -16.79 -16.87
N HIS A 25 23.38 -16.41 -17.28
CA HIS A 25 24.07 -15.23 -16.76
C HIS A 25 23.40 -13.91 -17.20
N ASP A 26 22.94 -13.84 -18.44
CA ASP A 26 22.23 -12.65 -18.96
C ASP A 26 20.85 -12.49 -18.30
N LYS A 27 20.20 -13.61 -17.93
CA LYS A 27 18.95 -13.62 -17.16
C LYS A 27 19.16 -13.03 -15.77
N GLU A 28 20.23 -13.41 -15.06
CA GLU A 28 20.51 -12.92 -13.71
C GLU A 28 20.81 -11.42 -13.65
N ILE A 29 21.59 -10.89 -14.60
CA ILE A 29 21.89 -9.45 -14.71
C ILE A 29 20.59 -8.65 -14.92
N LEU A 30 19.70 -9.18 -15.76
CA LEU A 30 18.43 -8.55 -16.06
C LEU A 30 17.52 -8.48 -14.82
N ILE A 31 17.49 -9.55 -14.01
CA ILE A 31 16.79 -9.58 -12.71
C ILE A 31 17.36 -8.50 -11.77
N THR A 32 18.69 -8.46 -11.58
CA THR A 32 19.32 -7.47 -10.69
C THR A 32 18.91 -6.06 -11.09
N TYR A 33 18.95 -5.78 -12.40
CA TYR A 33 18.58 -4.49 -12.93
C TYR A 33 17.14 -4.13 -12.62
N TYR A 34 16.19 -5.05 -12.83
CA TYR A 34 14.78 -4.74 -12.58
C TYR A 34 14.48 -4.57 -11.10
N LEU A 35 15.05 -5.40 -10.24
CA LEU A 35 14.93 -5.21 -8.79
C LEU A 35 15.51 -3.85 -8.36
N ALA A 36 16.66 -3.47 -8.89
CA ALA A 36 17.26 -2.15 -8.63
C ALA A 36 16.41 -1.00 -9.21
N TYR A 37 15.88 -1.15 -10.41
CA TYR A 37 15.02 -0.17 -11.06
C TYR A 37 13.72 0.03 -10.27
N LEU A 38 13.08 -1.05 -9.83
CA LEU A 38 11.89 -1.02 -8.99
C LEU A 38 12.17 -0.39 -7.62
N ALA A 39 13.35 -0.62 -7.05
CA ALA A 39 13.76 0.01 -5.79
C ALA A 39 13.99 1.53 -5.93
N LEU A 40 14.34 2.01 -7.13
CA LEU A 40 14.63 3.42 -7.40
C LEU A 40 13.43 4.19 -7.98
N LEU A 41 12.37 3.50 -8.38
CA LEU A 41 11.17 4.14 -8.90
C LEU A 41 10.30 4.71 -7.78
N GLU A 42 9.95 5.99 -7.92
CA GLU A 42 9.00 6.62 -7.02
C GLU A 42 7.58 6.08 -7.27
N PRO A 43 6.73 5.91 -6.24
CA PRO A 43 5.36 5.38 -6.39
C PRO A 43 4.52 6.08 -7.46
N LYS A 44 4.71 7.40 -7.63
CA LYS A 44 4.02 8.21 -8.65
C LYS A 44 4.43 7.88 -10.09
N GLU A 45 5.69 7.51 -10.31
CA GLU A 45 6.20 7.16 -11.63
C GLU A 45 5.69 5.78 -12.01
N LEU A 46 5.75 4.84 -11.06
CA LEU A 46 5.24 3.48 -11.23
C LEU A 46 3.73 3.46 -11.50
N LYS A 47 2.94 4.34 -10.87
CA LYS A 47 1.49 4.45 -11.12
C LYS A 47 1.12 4.93 -12.51
N LYS A 48 2.01 5.66 -13.18
CA LYS A 48 1.81 6.14 -14.57
C LYS A 48 2.34 5.16 -15.61
N GLU A 49 3.06 4.13 -15.18
CA GLU A 49 3.69 3.17 -16.07
C GLU A 49 2.63 2.23 -16.68
N SER A 50 2.72 2.02 -18.00
CA SER A 50 1.84 1.09 -18.71
C SER A 50 2.30 -0.35 -18.51
N ILE A 51 1.34 -1.27 -18.36
CA ILE A 51 1.61 -2.71 -18.24
C ILE A 51 2.40 -3.23 -19.44
N SER A 52 2.13 -2.71 -20.65
CA SER A 52 2.83 -3.10 -21.88
C SER A 52 4.35 -2.93 -21.81
N ASN A 53 4.83 -1.98 -21.00
CA ASN A 53 6.25 -1.69 -20.88
C ASN A 53 6.97 -2.63 -19.92
N VAL A 54 6.22 -3.27 -19.01
CA VAL A 54 6.77 -4.09 -17.93
C VAL A 54 6.27 -5.53 -17.94
N GLN A 55 5.39 -5.89 -18.87
CA GLN A 55 4.69 -7.17 -18.89
C GLN A 55 5.65 -8.36 -18.89
N THR A 56 6.58 -8.44 -19.83
CA THR A 56 7.54 -9.56 -19.92
C THR A 56 8.39 -9.70 -18.67
N ILE A 57 8.74 -8.57 -18.05
CA ILE A 57 9.55 -8.52 -16.83
C ILE A 57 8.73 -9.03 -15.65
N LEU A 58 7.49 -8.57 -15.55
CA LEU A 58 6.59 -8.97 -14.50
C LEU A 58 6.25 -10.45 -14.58
N ASP A 59 6.04 -10.97 -15.79
CA ASP A 59 5.85 -12.39 -16.07
C ASP A 59 7.04 -13.20 -15.60
N TYR A 60 8.24 -12.74 -15.95
CA TYR A 60 9.47 -13.41 -15.56
C TYR A 60 9.69 -13.39 -14.05
N ILE A 61 9.58 -12.23 -13.38
CA ILE A 61 9.69 -12.13 -11.91
C ILE A 61 8.67 -13.03 -11.23
N LEU A 62 7.43 -13.07 -11.73
CA LEU A 62 6.38 -13.91 -11.18
C LEU A 62 6.72 -15.40 -11.34
N GLU A 63 7.22 -15.81 -12.51
CA GLU A 63 7.67 -17.19 -12.75
C GLU A 63 8.82 -17.57 -11.81
N GLN A 64 9.84 -16.71 -11.68
CA GLN A 64 10.96 -16.94 -10.76
C GLN A 64 10.49 -17.01 -9.29
N THR A 65 9.49 -16.20 -8.92
CA THR A 65 8.87 -16.25 -7.58
C THR A 65 8.23 -17.63 -7.33
N ILE A 66 7.49 -18.15 -8.31
CA ILE A 66 6.85 -19.48 -8.22
C ILE A 66 7.91 -20.58 -8.13
N GLN A 67 8.92 -20.54 -8.99
CA GLN A 67 10.02 -21.51 -8.98
C GLN A 67 10.77 -21.49 -7.64
N ALA A 68 11.07 -20.30 -7.10
CA ALA A 68 11.69 -20.14 -5.80
C ALA A 68 10.80 -20.69 -4.67
N PHE A 69 9.49 -20.42 -4.66
CA PHE A 69 8.59 -20.99 -3.66
C PHE A 69 8.49 -22.53 -3.71
N ASN A 70 8.73 -23.13 -4.87
CA ASN A 70 8.71 -24.58 -5.06
C ASN A 70 10.06 -25.24 -4.77
N SER A 71 11.14 -24.47 -4.58
CA SER A 71 12.45 -25.01 -4.26
C SER A 71 12.60 -25.26 -2.76
N ALA A 72 13.43 -26.25 -2.40
CA ALA A 72 13.61 -26.67 -1.00
C ALA A 72 14.27 -25.59 -0.12
N ASN A 73 15.02 -24.67 -0.72
CA ASN A 73 15.76 -23.61 -0.03
C ASN A 73 15.19 -22.21 -0.26
N LEU A 74 14.08 -22.10 -1.02
CA LEU A 74 13.45 -20.83 -1.41
C LEU A 74 14.28 -19.98 -2.38
N PHE A 75 15.21 -20.58 -3.14
CA PHE A 75 15.99 -19.90 -4.18
C PHE A 75 15.54 -20.28 -5.60
N CYS A 76 15.72 -19.35 -6.52
CA CYS A 76 15.72 -19.59 -7.96
C CYS A 76 16.94 -18.89 -8.58
N GLY A 77 17.86 -19.68 -9.14
CA GLY A 77 19.20 -19.19 -9.48
C GLY A 77 19.92 -18.64 -8.24
N SER A 78 20.53 -17.45 -8.38
CA SER A 78 21.26 -16.78 -7.28
C SER A 78 20.38 -16.00 -6.29
N TYR A 79 19.06 -15.91 -6.51
CA TYR A 79 18.17 -15.06 -5.70
C TYR A 79 17.22 -15.88 -4.83
N ASN A 80 16.96 -15.37 -3.63
CA ASN A 80 15.92 -15.93 -2.78
C ASN A 80 14.54 -15.41 -3.21
N VAL A 81 13.47 -16.09 -2.79
CA VAL A 81 12.11 -15.63 -3.03
C VAL A 81 11.83 -14.26 -2.42
N CYS A 82 12.56 -13.89 -1.36
CA CYS A 82 12.46 -12.60 -0.70
C CYS A 82 12.70 -11.43 -1.67
N GLU A 83 13.74 -11.48 -2.50
CA GLU A 83 14.07 -10.39 -3.41
C GLU A 83 12.99 -10.22 -4.48
N PHE A 84 12.45 -11.32 -5.02
CA PHE A 84 11.37 -11.26 -6.00
C PHE A 84 10.08 -10.70 -5.38
N LEU A 85 9.73 -11.13 -4.16
CA LEU A 85 8.56 -10.63 -3.45
C LEU A 85 8.67 -9.15 -3.10
N GLU A 86 9.86 -8.67 -2.72
CA GLU A 86 10.06 -7.24 -2.46
C GLU A 86 9.83 -6.42 -3.74
N GLY A 87 10.32 -6.91 -4.89
CA GLY A 87 10.04 -6.32 -6.20
C GLY A 87 8.53 -6.28 -6.51
N LEU A 88 7.84 -7.42 -6.34
CA LEU A 88 6.39 -7.51 -6.57
C LEU A 88 5.61 -6.60 -5.61
N ALA A 89 5.97 -6.54 -4.33
CA ALA A 89 5.33 -5.70 -3.32
C ALA A 89 5.40 -4.19 -3.69
N LYS A 90 6.50 -3.77 -4.32
CA LYS A 90 6.62 -2.41 -4.90
C LYS A 90 5.73 -2.25 -6.12
N MET A 91 5.69 -3.25 -7.02
CA MET A 91 4.91 -3.19 -8.27
C MET A 91 3.40 -3.12 -8.06
N VAL A 92 2.85 -3.83 -7.08
CA VAL A 92 1.40 -3.86 -6.78
C VAL A 92 0.85 -2.53 -6.24
N VAL A 93 1.68 -1.48 -6.18
CA VAL A 93 1.23 -0.09 -6.02
C VAL A 93 0.45 0.41 -7.24
N ASN A 94 0.73 -0.12 -8.42
CA ASN A 94 -0.04 0.11 -9.62
C ASN A 94 -1.18 -0.94 -9.71
N ASP A 95 -2.43 -0.48 -9.68
CA ASP A 95 -3.61 -1.35 -9.68
C ASP A 95 -3.67 -2.22 -10.95
N ALA A 96 -3.25 -1.70 -12.11
CA ALA A 96 -3.23 -2.48 -13.35
C ALA A 96 -2.24 -3.64 -13.28
N PHE A 97 -1.09 -3.45 -12.64
CA PHE A 97 -0.08 -4.50 -12.48
C PHE A 97 -0.58 -5.55 -11.50
N LEU A 98 -1.15 -5.10 -10.37
CA LEU A 98 -1.76 -5.99 -9.39
C LEU A 98 -2.82 -6.88 -10.04
N ILE A 99 -3.80 -6.29 -10.72
CA ILE A 99 -4.88 -7.02 -11.40
C ILE A 99 -4.32 -8.02 -12.40
N TYR A 100 -3.35 -7.60 -13.21
CA TYR A 100 -2.69 -8.48 -14.17
C TYR A 100 -2.05 -9.70 -13.49
N ILE A 101 -1.34 -9.52 -12.38
CA ILE A 101 -0.70 -10.61 -11.61
C ILE A 101 -1.77 -11.57 -11.05
N ILE A 102 -2.77 -11.05 -10.33
CA ILE A 102 -3.74 -11.89 -9.60
C ILE A 102 -4.84 -12.47 -10.48
N SER A 103 -4.96 -12.00 -11.73
CA SER A 103 -5.83 -12.61 -12.74
C SER A 103 -5.26 -13.88 -13.36
N ARG A 104 -3.95 -14.14 -13.18
CA ARG A 104 -3.31 -15.38 -13.65
C ARG A 104 -3.79 -16.56 -12.82
N GLU A 105 -3.97 -17.69 -13.49
CA GLU A 105 -4.47 -18.92 -12.89
C GLU A 105 -3.59 -19.35 -11.70
N GLY A 106 -4.21 -19.59 -10.54
CA GLY A 106 -3.56 -20.08 -9.34
C GLY A 106 -2.71 -19.06 -8.55
N ILE A 107 -2.49 -17.85 -9.07
CA ILE A 107 -1.60 -16.88 -8.41
C ILE A 107 -2.23 -16.26 -7.16
N TYR A 108 -3.53 -15.99 -7.20
CA TYR A 108 -4.26 -15.54 -6.01
C TYR A 108 -4.16 -16.60 -4.91
N GLU A 109 -4.47 -17.86 -5.21
CA GLU A 109 -4.44 -18.98 -4.27
C GLU A 109 -3.02 -19.19 -3.72
N LEU A 110 -2.00 -19.10 -4.58
CA LEU A 110 -0.59 -19.18 -4.18
C LEU A 110 -0.25 -18.11 -3.13
N PHE A 111 -0.61 -16.84 -3.36
CA PHE A 111 -0.32 -15.79 -2.39
C PHE A 111 -1.02 -16.01 -1.05
N ILE A 112 -2.25 -16.50 -1.05
CA ILE A 112 -2.99 -16.83 0.18
C ILE A 112 -2.31 -17.99 0.92
N GLU A 113 -1.97 -19.06 0.21
CA GLU A 113 -1.28 -20.23 0.77
C GLU A 113 0.04 -19.83 1.41
N LYS A 114 0.90 -19.11 0.67
CA LYS A 114 2.21 -18.69 1.15
C LYS A 114 2.09 -17.65 2.26
N PHE A 115 1.13 -16.74 2.20
CA PHE A 115 0.85 -15.82 3.31
C PHE A 115 0.56 -16.57 4.62
N LEU A 116 -0.32 -17.56 4.59
CA LEU A 116 -0.66 -18.37 5.77
C LEU A 116 0.54 -19.17 6.28
N LEU A 117 1.31 -19.76 5.37
CA LEU A 117 2.52 -20.52 5.71
C LEU A 117 3.57 -19.63 6.39
N PHE A 118 3.96 -18.53 5.74
CA PHE A 118 5.02 -17.66 6.24
C PHE A 118 4.60 -16.83 7.44
N ASN A 119 3.31 -16.52 7.61
CA ASN A 119 2.86 -15.89 8.85
C ASN A 119 3.04 -16.84 10.05
N ALA A 120 2.80 -18.14 9.89
CA ALA A 120 2.95 -19.13 10.97
C ALA A 120 4.42 -19.30 11.42
N ILE A 121 5.38 -19.10 10.52
CA ILE A 121 6.81 -19.20 10.81
C ILE A 121 7.53 -17.84 10.78
N CYS A 122 6.78 -16.74 10.83
CA CYS A 122 7.29 -15.39 10.58
C CYS A 122 8.52 -15.07 11.44
N GLU A 123 8.45 -15.40 12.73
CA GLU A 123 9.47 -15.03 13.74
C GLU A 123 10.63 -16.02 13.82
N SER A 124 10.65 -17.07 12.98
CA SER A 124 11.70 -18.10 13.04
C SER A 124 13.04 -17.66 12.48
N THR A 125 13.05 -16.79 11.46
CA THR A 125 14.26 -16.23 10.85
C THR A 125 13.97 -14.85 10.28
N THR A 126 15.00 -14.00 10.15
CA THR A 126 14.88 -12.69 9.49
C THR A 126 14.33 -12.81 8.07
N LEU A 127 14.75 -13.83 7.32
CA LEU A 127 14.28 -14.08 5.96
C LEU A 127 12.77 -14.35 5.92
N ASN A 128 12.27 -15.16 6.85
CA ASN A 128 10.84 -15.44 6.97
C ASN A 128 10.04 -14.19 7.33
N THR A 129 10.59 -13.31 8.19
CA THR A 129 9.98 -12.00 8.49
C THR A 129 9.87 -11.14 7.23
N MET A 130 10.93 -11.05 6.41
CA MET A 130 10.92 -10.25 5.18
C MET A 130 9.95 -10.78 4.13
N ILE A 131 9.90 -12.10 3.94
CA ILE A 131 8.92 -12.77 3.07
C ILE A 131 7.50 -12.48 3.55
N CYS A 132 7.25 -12.66 4.85
CA CYS A 132 5.95 -12.41 5.47
C CYS A 132 5.51 -10.94 5.28
N SER A 133 6.41 -9.98 5.54
CA SER A 133 6.13 -8.55 5.36
C SER A 133 5.75 -8.20 3.91
N SER A 134 6.48 -8.75 2.94
CA SER A 134 6.17 -8.57 1.52
C SER A 134 4.80 -9.13 1.16
N LEU A 135 4.46 -10.32 1.67
CA LEU A 135 3.15 -10.93 1.50
C LEU A 135 2.04 -10.10 2.15
N TYR A 136 2.24 -9.54 3.35
CA TYR A 136 1.29 -8.60 3.97
C TYR A 136 1.02 -7.39 3.06
N THR A 137 2.05 -6.83 2.45
CA THR A 137 1.92 -5.69 1.52
C THR A 137 1.11 -6.05 0.27
N ILE A 138 1.34 -7.25 -0.28
CA ILE A 138 0.59 -7.77 -1.42
C ILE A 138 -0.88 -8.00 -1.04
N ILE A 139 -1.15 -8.70 0.06
CA ILE A 139 -2.53 -8.94 0.56
C ILE A 139 -3.24 -7.61 0.85
N TRP A 140 -2.55 -6.63 1.43
CA TRP A 140 -3.10 -5.30 1.64
C TRP A 140 -3.46 -4.63 0.32
N SER A 141 -2.62 -4.73 -0.70
CA SER A 141 -2.92 -4.18 -2.02
C SER A 141 -4.11 -4.89 -2.68
N ILE A 142 -4.23 -6.22 -2.53
CA ILE A 142 -5.40 -7.01 -2.99
C ILE A 142 -6.68 -6.58 -2.27
N SER A 143 -6.60 -6.24 -0.97
CA SER A 143 -7.79 -5.85 -0.18
C SER A 143 -8.50 -4.60 -0.70
N PHE A 144 -7.83 -3.77 -1.51
CA PHE A 144 -8.44 -2.61 -2.17
C PHE A 144 -9.20 -2.98 -3.46
N GLN A 145 -9.01 -4.18 -4.01
CA GLN A 145 -9.63 -4.59 -5.27
C GLN A 145 -11.04 -5.15 -5.01
N PRO A 146 -12.12 -4.54 -5.56
CA PRO A 146 -13.50 -4.90 -5.22
C PRO A 146 -13.86 -6.38 -5.45
N GLU A 147 -13.33 -6.99 -6.52
CA GLU A 147 -13.62 -8.40 -6.85
C GLU A 147 -12.93 -9.39 -5.90
N TYR A 148 -11.76 -9.01 -5.38
CA TYR A 148 -10.94 -9.88 -4.53
C TYR A 148 -11.14 -9.63 -3.04
N SER A 149 -11.63 -8.45 -2.64
CA SER A 149 -11.95 -8.14 -1.25
C SER A 149 -13.01 -9.09 -0.69
N MET A 150 -14.03 -9.44 -1.47
CA MET A 150 -15.03 -10.44 -1.07
C MET A 150 -14.41 -11.82 -0.88
N LYS A 151 -13.52 -12.26 -1.79
CA LYS A 151 -12.82 -13.55 -1.68
C LYS A 151 -11.90 -13.61 -0.46
N LEU A 152 -11.18 -12.54 -0.18
CA LEU A 152 -10.34 -12.40 1.02
C LEU A 152 -11.21 -12.49 2.27
N LYS A 153 -12.32 -11.76 2.30
CA LYS A 153 -13.25 -11.74 3.44
C LYS A 153 -13.86 -13.11 3.73
N SER A 154 -14.15 -13.91 2.70
CA SER A 154 -14.66 -15.28 2.86
C SER A 154 -13.61 -16.30 3.29
N THR A 155 -12.34 -15.91 3.44
CA THR A 155 -11.26 -16.82 3.83
C THR A 155 -11.02 -16.73 5.35
N ASP A 156 -11.82 -17.46 6.13
CA ASP A 156 -11.81 -17.40 7.61
C ASP A 156 -10.42 -17.55 8.23
N LYS A 157 -9.60 -18.47 7.69
CA LYS A 157 -8.24 -18.70 8.17
C LYS A 157 -7.34 -17.49 7.95
N LEU A 158 -7.50 -16.76 6.85
CA LEU A 158 -6.78 -15.51 6.60
C LEU A 158 -7.23 -14.43 7.57
N ILE A 159 -8.54 -14.23 7.74
CA ILE A 159 -9.07 -13.18 8.62
C ILE A 159 -8.59 -13.39 10.06
N SER A 160 -8.78 -14.59 10.62
CA SER A 160 -8.30 -14.94 11.97
C SER A 160 -6.78 -14.78 12.12
N THR A 161 -6.00 -15.10 11.08
CA THR A 161 -4.54 -14.89 11.07
C THR A 161 -4.17 -13.41 11.17
N VAL A 162 -4.82 -12.57 10.37
CA VAL A 162 -4.59 -11.11 10.37
C VAL A 162 -5.05 -10.49 11.69
N GLU A 163 -6.18 -10.92 12.24
CA GLU A 163 -6.68 -10.48 13.56
C GLU A 163 -5.71 -10.81 14.71
N GLN A 164 -5.12 -12.02 14.70
CA GLN A 164 -4.10 -12.39 15.67
C GLN A 164 -2.88 -11.49 15.57
N ARG A 165 -2.42 -11.16 14.35
CA ARG A 165 -1.29 -10.23 14.15
C ARG A 165 -1.56 -8.84 14.73
N VAL A 166 -2.81 -8.36 14.66
CA VAL A 166 -3.19 -7.07 15.28
C VAL A 166 -3.14 -7.14 16.81
N LYS A 167 -3.51 -8.29 17.41
CA LYS A 167 -3.51 -8.49 18.86
C LYS A 167 -2.13 -8.70 19.46
N ASN A 168 -1.16 -9.18 18.67
CA ASN A 168 0.19 -9.40 19.15
C ASN A 168 0.81 -8.08 19.66
N GLU A 169 1.34 -8.13 20.88
CA GLU A 169 2.12 -7.04 21.48
C GLU A 169 3.60 -7.31 21.19
N SER A 170 4.24 -6.36 20.50
CA SER A 170 5.68 -6.41 20.21
C SER A 170 6.20 -4.98 20.08
N ASN A 171 7.43 -4.78 20.55
CA ASN A 171 8.17 -3.52 20.37
C ASN A 171 9.16 -3.60 19.20
N ASP A 172 9.19 -4.72 18.47
CA ASP A 172 10.00 -4.86 17.26
C ASP A 172 9.41 -4.03 16.12
N GLU A 173 10.27 -3.29 15.41
CA GLU A 173 9.88 -2.35 14.35
C GLU A 173 9.16 -3.07 13.19
N TYR A 174 9.65 -4.24 12.77
CA TYR A 174 9.01 -5.04 11.71
C TYR A 174 7.65 -5.57 12.16
N ALA A 175 7.54 -6.01 13.41
CA ALA A 175 6.27 -6.46 13.98
C ALA A 175 5.24 -5.33 14.06
N LEU A 176 5.66 -4.11 14.42
CA LEU A 176 4.79 -2.94 14.46
C LEU A 176 4.29 -2.56 13.06
N GLU A 177 5.18 -2.60 12.07
CA GLU A 177 4.84 -2.33 10.68
C GLU A 177 3.86 -3.36 10.11
N MET A 178 4.11 -4.65 10.31
CA MET A 178 3.16 -5.70 9.90
C MET A 178 1.81 -5.58 10.62
N LYS A 179 1.80 -5.18 11.89
CA LYS A 179 0.57 -4.90 12.64
C LYS A 179 -0.21 -3.73 12.03
N ARG A 180 0.46 -2.68 11.56
CA ARG A 180 -0.16 -1.55 10.85
C ARG A 180 -0.79 -2.01 9.53
N VAL A 181 -0.06 -2.79 8.73
CA VAL A 181 -0.58 -3.36 7.48
C VAL A 181 -1.76 -4.29 7.75
N ALA A 182 -1.69 -5.13 8.78
CA ALA A 182 -2.79 -6.01 9.21
C ALA A 182 -4.06 -5.25 9.59
N LYS A 183 -3.94 -4.15 10.36
CA LYS A 183 -5.07 -3.25 10.65
C LYS A 183 -5.68 -2.69 9.36
N GLY A 184 -4.83 -2.28 8.41
CA GLY A 184 -5.26 -1.79 7.09
C GLY A 184 -6.04 -2.83 6.28
N ILE A 185 -5.59 -4.10 6.28
CA ILE A 185 -6.30 -5.21 5.63
C ILE A 185 -7.69 -5.39 6.24
N LEU A 186 -7.78 -5.60 7.57
CA LEU A 186 -9.07 -5.84 8.23
C LEU A 186 -10.04 -4.67 8.06
N PHE A 187 -9.50 -3.45 8.04
CA PHE A 187 -10.29 -2.25 7.78
C PHE A 187 -10.90 -2.26 6.36
N ASN A 188 -10.08 -2.55 5.35
CA ASN A 188 -10.54 -2.60 3.96
C ASN A 188 -11.60 -3.69 3.74
N LEU A 189 -11.48 -4.82 4.44
CA LEU A 189 -12.41 -5.95 4.36
C LEU A 189 -13.69 -5.81 5.22
N ASP A 190 -13.86 -4.68 5.91
CA ASP A 190 -14.96 -4.48 6.87
C ASP A 190 -15.00 -5.54 8.00
N CYS A 191 -13.83 -6.02 8.40
CA CYS A 191 -13.64 -6.94 9.52
C CYS A 191 -13.15 -6.20 10.78
N LEU A 192 -12.61 -4.99 10.65
CA LEU A 192 -12.30 -4.12 11.76
C LEU A 192 -13.39 -3.05 11.91
N GLN A 193 -14.29 -3.25 12.87
CA GLN A 193 -15.07 -2.13 13.39
C GLN A 193 -14.16 -1.36 14.34
N MET A 194 -13.68 -0.19 13.91
CA MET A 194 -13.10 0.74 14.87
C MET A 194 -14.23 1.20 15.79
N ASP A 195 -13.99 1.11 17.09
CA ASP A 195 -15.00 1.29 18.13
C ASP A 195 -15.95 2.43 17.79
N ALA A 196 -17.22 2.08 17.60
CA ALA A 196 -18.32 3.03 17.63
C ALA A 196 -18.39 3.78 18.97
N GLN A 197 -17.57 3.45 19.97
CA GLN A 197 -17.45 4.20 21.23
C GLN A 197 -16.87 5.62 21.06
N ALA A 198 -16.40 6.01 19.87
CA ALA A 198 -16.16 7.43 19.55
C ALA A 198 -17.45 8.25 19.28
N THR A 199 -18.64 7.66 19.40
CA THR A 199 -19.92 8.40 19.49
C THR A 199 -20.35 8.66 20.94
N ALA A 200 -19.44 8.56 21.91
CA ALA A 200 -19.66 9.23 23.19
C ALA A 200 -19.67 10.74 22.94
N VAL A 201 -20.83 11.25 22.55
CA VAL A 201 -21.23 12.63 22.81
C VAL A 201 -20.94 12.82 24.30
N ASP A 202 -19.97 13.67 24.60
CA ASP A 202 -19.73 14.11 25.97
C ASP A 202 -21.09 14.57 26.54
N PRO A 203 -21.64 13.90 27.57
CA PRO A 203 -22.94 14.27 28.12
C PRO A 203 -22.98 15.70 28.68
N ASN A 204 -21.80 16.34 28.83
CA ASN A 204 -21.63 17.69 29.34
C ASN A 204 -20.81 18.62 28.41
N GLY A 205 -20.61 18.25 27.14
CA GLY A 205 -19.83 19.04 26.18
C GLY A 205 -20.71 19.92 25.30
N ASP A 206 -20.86 21.19 25.66
CA ASP A 206 -21.33 22.23 24.74
C ASP A 206 -20.26 22.48 23.67
N ASP A 207 -20.27 21.67 22.61
CA ASP A 207 -19.42 21.91 21.44
C ASP A 207 -20.21 21.75 20.14
N ASN A 208 -21.08 22.73 19.89
CA ASN A 208 -21.84 22.88 18.64
C ASN A 208 -20.95 23.36 17.46
N ARG A 209 -19.62 23.17 17.55
CA ARG A 209 -18.67 23.58 16.51
C ARG A 209 -18.51 22.47 15.48
N ILE A 210 -18.58 22.88 14.22
CA ILE A 210 -18.37 21.99 13.08
C ILE A 210 -16.90 21.53 13.07
N LYS A 211 -16.68 20.22 13.03
CA LYS A 211 -15.36 19.59 12.98
C LYS A 211 -15.00 19.25 11.54
N VAL A 212 -13.92 19.83 11.06
CA VAL A 212 -13.44 19.66 9.68
C VAL A 212 -12.13 18.89 9.69
N MET A 213 -12.09 17.75 9.02
CA MET A 213 -10.85 17.05 8.71
C MET A 213 -10.33 17.52 7.35
N ILE A 214 -9.03 17.76 7.21
CA ILE A 214 -8.40 18.05 5.92
C ILE A 214 -7.53 16.86 5.51
N SER A 215 -7.91 16.23 4.41
CA SER A 215 -7.19 15.13 3.78
C SER A 215 -6.39 15.67 2.59
N TYR A 216 -5.10 15.37 2.54
CA TYR A 216 -4.19 15.87 1.51
C TYR A 216 -3.06 14.85 1.22
N ALA A 217 -2.46 14.90 0.03
CA ALA A 217 -1.23 14.16 -0.21
C ALA A 217 -0.03 14.94 0.34
N HIS A 218 0.91 14.28 1.00
CA HIS A 218 2.07 14.96 1.62
C HIS A 218 2.87 15.86 0.67
N ARG A 219 2.92 15.51 -0.62
CA ARG A 219 3.59 16.34 -1.64
C ARG A 219 2.95 17.72 -1.82
N ASP A 220 1.72 17.90 -1.34
CA ASP A 220 0.93 19.14 -1.43
C ASP A 220 0.85 19.88 -0.09
N ILE A 221 1.74 19.56 0.88
CA ILE A 221 1.74 20.13 2.24
C ILE A 221 1.72 21.66 2.24
N THR A 222 2.51 22.31 1.37
CA THR A 222 2.57 23.77 1.30
C THR A 222 1.24 24.41 0.91
N PHE A 223 0.42 23.73 0.10
CA PHE A 223 -0.92 24.21 -0.23
C PHE A 223 -1.89 23.92 0.92
N CYS A 224 -1.80 22.74 1.54
CA CYS A 224 -2.56 22.38 2.73
C CYS A 224 -2.36 23.37 3.88
N GLU A 225 -1.12 23.74 4.19
CA GLU A 225 -0.77 24.74 5.21
C GLU A 225 -1.43 26.09 4.95
N LYS A 226 -1.50 26.53 3.70
CA LYS A 226 -2.19 27.77 3.32
C LYS A 226 -3.69 27.69 3.56
N ILE A 227 -4.32 26.57 3.21
CA ILE A 227 -5.75 26.34 3.47
C ILE A 227 -6.01 26.33 4.97
N VAL A 228 -5.23 25.57 5.74
CA VAL A 228 -5.35 25.47 7.19
C VAL A 228 -5.20 26.85 7.84
N ALA A 229 -4.17 27.62 7.49
CA ALA A 229 -3.96 28.96 8.03
C ALA A 229 -5.12 29.93 7.71
N LYS A 230 -5.73 29.80 6.52
CA LYS A 230 -6.91 30.59 6.14
C LYS A 230 -8.14 30.14 6.90
N LEU A 231 -8.39 28.83 6.99
CA LEU A 231 -9.53 28.29 7.73
C LEU A 231 -9.44 28.65 9.22
N GLN A 232 -8.29 28.47 9.87
CA GLN A 232 -8.09 28.86 11.27
C GLN A 232 -8.36 30.35 11.52
N LYS A 233 -8.17 31.21 10.51
CA LYS A 233 -8.43 32.65 10.62
C LYS A 233 -9.91 33.02 10.48
N TYR A 234 -10.67 32.30 9.67
CA TYR A 234 -12.02 32.72 9.25
C TYR A 234 -13.15 31.76 9.66
N PHE A 235 -12.84 30.49 9.91
CA PHE A 235 -13.79 29.45 10.26
C PHE A 235 -13.87 29.29 11.77
N GLN A 236 -15.10 29.25 12.32
CA GLN A 236 -15.36 29.18 13.76
C GLN A 236 -15.67 27.74 14.20
N GLY A 237 -14.94 26.77 13.65
CA GLY A 237 -15.03 25.36 13.98
C GLY A 237 -13.66 24.73 14.16
N ASP A 238 -13.63 23.46 14.51
CA ASP A 238 -12.38 22.75 14.76
C ASP A 238 -11.81 22.21 13.45
N ILE A 239 -10.51 22.34 13.28
CA ILE A 239 -9.80 21.87 12.10
C ILE A 239 -8.79 20.82 12.56
N TRP A 240 -8.94 19.62 12.01
CA TRP A 240 -7.98 18.54 12.17
C TRP A 240 -7.24 18.30 10.85
N VAL A 241 -5.94 18.14 10.93
CA VAL A 241 -5.05 17.82 9.80
C VAL A 241 -3.84 17.09 10.34
N ASP A 242 -3.42 16.02 9.66
CA ASP A 242 -2.21 15.29 10.02
C ASP A 242 -0.96 15.96 9.43
N PHE A 243 -0.28 16.76 10.24
CA PHE A 243 1.02 17.35 9.90
C PHE A 243 2.23 16.57 10.44
N ASN A 244 2.03 15.42 11.12
CA ASN A 244 3.09 14.76 11.91
C ASN A 244 4.25 14.14 11.10
N LYS A 245 4.38 14.46 9.81
CA LYS A 245 5.46 13.95 8.93
C LYS A 245 6.74 14.79 8.88
N LEU A 246 6.93 15.74 9.80
CA LEU A 246 8.19 16.50 9.91
C LEU A 246 9.29 15.78 10.72
N SER A 247 9.01 14.62 11.31
CA SER A 247 10.02 13.73 11.91
C SER A 247 10.19 12.45 11.08
N VAL A 248 11.44 12.05 10.89
CA VAL A 248 11.91 11.02 9.93
C VAL A 248 11.48 9.58 10.31
N SER A 249 10.57 9.39 11.26
CA SER A 249 10.36 8.08 11.89
C SER A 249 8.92 7.65 12.18
N HIS A 250 7.88 8.36 11.72
CA HIS A 250 6.50 7.93 11.99
C HIS A 250 5.64 7.97 10.74
N GLU A 251 5.27 6.78 10.30
CA GLU A 251 4.52 6.51 9.09
C GLU A 251 3.07 6.14 9.50
N ASP A 252 2.12 7.05 9.26
CA ASP A 252 0.65 6.94 9.43
C ASP A 252 0.15 6.13 10.64
N ASP A 253 -0.06 6.78 11.78
CA ASP A 253 -0.92 6.24 12.85
C ASP A 253 -2.39 6.25 12.36
N TRP A 254 -2.73 5.24 11.57
CA TRP A 254 -4.04 5.06 10.97
C TRP A 254 -5.18 5.12 12.00
N GLU A 255 -4.90 4.77 13.25
CA GLU A 255 -5.88 4.88 14.34
C GLU A 255 -6.30 6.32 14.59
N ASP A 256 -5.37 7.27 14.59
CA ASP A 256 -5.65 8.69 14.77
C ASP A 256 -6.38 9.26 13.55
N ILE A 257 -5.95 8.88 12.34
CA ILE A 257 -6.62 9.29 11.09
C ILE A 257 -8.06 8.77 11.08
N ALA A 258 -8.28 7.50 11.36
CA ALA A 258 -9.61 6.91 11.36
C ALA A 258 -10.50 7.44 12.49
N LYS A 259 -9.92 7.77 13.65
CA LYS A 259 -10.60 8.50 14.72
C LYS A 259 -11.01 9.89 14.26
N ALA A 260 -10.12 10.63 13.59
CA ALA A 260 -10.43 11.94 13.03
C ALA A 260 -11.54 11.87 11.97
N ILE A 261 -11.49 10.90 11.05
CA ILE A 261 -12.58 10.68 10.09
C ILE A 261 -13.89 10.39 10.83
N SER A 262 -13.85 9.54 11.86
CA SER A 262 -15.04 9.18 12.63
C SER A 262 -15.64 10.36 13.41
N GLN A 263 -14.81 11.27 13.93
CA GLN A 263 -15.22 12.40 14.77
C GLN A 263 -15.54 13.69 13.99
N CYS A 264 -15.07 13.83 12.74
CA CYS A 264 -15.36 15.02 11.93
C CYS A 264 -16.79 15.02 11.34
N ASP A 265 -17.32 16.21 11.07
CA ASP A 265 -18.58 16.40 10.36
C ASP A 265 -18.38 16.44 8.84
N VAL A 266 -17.26 17.03 8.42
CA VAL A 266 -16.91 17.26 7.02
C VAL A 266 -15.44 16.95 6.78
N ILE A 267 -15.14 16.35 5.63
CA ILE A 267 -13.78 16.12 5.15
C ILE A 267 -13.53 17.00 3.93
N LEU A 268 -12.55 17.88 4.02
CA LEU A 268 -12.03 18.62 2.87
C LEU A 268 -10.91 17.81 2.23
N MET A 269 -11.10 17.41 0.97
CA MET A 269 -10.11 16.63 0.22
C MET A 269 -9.38 17.58 -0.72
N ILE A 270 -8.08 17.76 -0.54
CA ILE A 270 -7.25 18.53 -1.49
C ILE A 270 -6.93 17.61 -2.67
N VAL A 271 -7.73 17.73 -3.74
CA VAL A 271 -7.66 16.83 -4.89
C VAL A 271 -6.63 17.35 -5.89
N THR A 272 -5.51 16.63 -5.96
CA THR A 272 -4.41 16.80 -6.92
C THR A 272 -4.10 15.46 -7.58
N GLU A 273 -3.23 15.44 -8.59
CA GLU A 273 -2.69 14.18 -9.12
C GLU A 273 -2.00 13.34 -8.02
N ASN A 274 -1.27 13.99 -7.10
CA ASN A 274 -0.63 13.32 -5.97
C ASN A 274 -1.67 12.65 -5.05
N TYR A 275 -2.80 13.33 -4.79
CA TYR A 275 -3.91 12.79 -4.00
C TYR A 275 -4.51 11.53 -4.62
N CYS A 276 -4.86 11.58 -5.90
CA CYS A 276 -5.40 10.44 -6.65
C CYS A 276 -4.42 9.25 -6.69
N SER A 277 -3.11 9.54 -6.70
CA SER A 277 -2.05 8.55 -6.70
C SER A 277 -1.65 8.06 -5.30
N SER A 278 -2.24 8.54 -4.20
CA SER A 278 -1.84 8.15 -2.84
C SER A 278 -2.67 6.96 -2.33
N LYS A 279 -2.00 5.89 -1.87
CA LYS A 279 -2.68 4.76 -1.20
C LYS A 279 -3.31 5.20 0.13
N SER A 280 -2.64 6.08 0.88
CA SER A 280 -3.15 6.55 2.18
C SER A 280 -4.39 7.43 2.00
N CYS A 281 -4.37 8.38 1.05
CA CYS A 281 -5.54 9.20 0.74
C CYS A 281 -6.70 8.34 0.23
N ARG A 282 -6.43 7.33 -0.60
CA ARG A 282 -7.47 6.37 -1.03
C ARG A 282 -8.09 5.63 0.15
N ARG A 283 -7.26 5.19 1.12
CA ARG A 283 -7.72 4.54 2.35
C ARG A 283 -8.63 5.47 3.18
N GLU A 284 -8.28 6.75 3.30
CA GLU A 284 -9.11 7.76 3.98
C GLU A 284 -10.46 7.96 3.28
N VAL A 285 -10.47 8.11 1.96
CA VAL A 285 -11.71 8.28 1.16
C VAL A 285 -12.64 7.07 1.32
N ILE A 286 -12.10 5.85 1.20
CA ILE A 286 -12.90 4.62 1.39
C ILE A 286 -13.46 4.56 2.81
N HIS A 287 -12.68 4.96 3.82
CA HIS A 287 -13.13 4.96 5.22
C HIS A 287 -14.23 5.99 5.49
N ALA A 288 -14.10 7.17 4.89
CA ALA A 288 -15.08 8.24 4.95
C ALA A 288 -16.40 7.85 4.27
N ASP A 289 -16.31 7.25 3.08
CA ASP A 289 -17.44 6.78 2.28
C ASP A 289 -18.24 5.70 3.03
N LYS A 290 -17.57 4.70 3.60
CA LYS A 290 -18.18 3.67 4.45
C LYS A 290 -18.95 4.23 5.66
N ARG A 291 -18.61 5.45 6.10
CA ARG A 291 -19.26 6.16 7.23
C ARG A 291 -20.26 7.23 6.77
N ASN A 292 -20.54 7.34 5.47
CA ASN A 292 -21.38 8.37 4.88
C ASN A 292 -20.93 9.79 5.28
N LYS A 293 -19.62 10.02 5.40
CA LYS A 293 -19.08 11.34 5.74
C LYS A 293 -19.26 12.32 4.58
N ARG A 294 -19.53 13.58 4.91
CA ARG A 294 -19.63 14.65 3.91
C ARG A 294 -18.23 14.99 3.42
N MET A 295 -17.95 14.69 2.15
CA MET A 295 -16.65 14.95 1.54
C MET A 295 -16.77 16.11 0.54
N ILE A 296 -15.92 17.13 0.67
CA ILE A 296 -15.87 18.30 -0.21
C ILE A 296 -14.52 18.30 -0.93
N PRO A 297 -14.49 18.06 -2.26
CA PRO A 297 -13.26 18.16 -3.02
C PRO A 297 -12.86 19.63 -3.22
N ILE A 298 -11.58 19.93 -2.98
CA ILE A 298 -10.92 21.21 -3.26
C ILE A 298 -9.90 20.96 -4.36
N TYR A 299 -10.19 21.46 -5.55
CA TYR A 299 -9.31 21.33 -6.71
C TYR A 299 -8.28 22.46 -6.74
N GLN A 300 -7.02 22.13 -7.01
CA GLN A 300 -6.00 23.11 -7.33
C GLN A 300 -6.11 23.45 -8.82
N GLY A 301 -6.43 24.71 -9.14
CA GLY A 301 -6.88 25.17 -10.47
C GLY A 301 -5.88 25.14 -11.63
N ASN A 302 -4.91 24.23 -11.62
CA ASN A 302 -4.04 23.98 -12.78
C ASN A 302 -4.24 22.59 -13.40
N ASP A 303 -5.02 21.70 -12.77
CA ASP A 303 -5.20 20.31 -13.21
C ASP A 303 -6.60 20.03 -13.80
N TYR A 304 -7.42 21.06 -14.03
CA TYR A 304 -8.72 20.99 -14.72
C TYR A 304 -8.97 22.24 -15.58
#